data_AF-A0A6J1SRP0-F1
#
_entry.id   AF-A0A6J1SRP0-F1
#
_cell.length_a   1.000
_cell.length_b   1.000
_cell.length_c   1.000
_cell.angle_alpha   90.00
_cell.angle_beta   90.00
_cell.angle_gamma   90.00
#
_symmetry.space_group_name_H-M   'P 1'
#
loop_
_entity.id
_entity.type
_entity.pdbx_description
1 polymer ?
#
loop_
_entity_poly.entity_id
_entity_poly.type
_entity_poly.pdbx_seq_one_letter_code
_entity_poly.pdbx_strand_id
1 'polypeptide(L)'
;MSALPSATVTAVIRGPTRTYCKDPTRRAPGRPSARRHVPRRMCACGAQPQDSGAGRRVADVHPNPALEDGHQSPMVLAFMPFLAANWLYILAGILCFVTARLTIAPSYVSALRTGKQRRVYLNPDQAAELPDEDADCPEDGDDGPAPSLPADLEHVPLDFERLSEEEMAARARDFYSVMDRRRTVRAFSSDPVPMAVIEDLVRTAGTAPSGAHTEPWTYVVVSTDDLKEQVREIVEQEELINYTQRMGDQWTTDLKPLRTNWEKAYLTDAPHLIMVFKQQYSLKEDGSRRNHYYNELSVAIASGILITAIHYAGLVTLTSTPLNCGPALRALLGRPANEKLTLLLPVGYPAPDATVPDLRRKPLDEILVRL
;
A
#
# COMPACT_ATOMS: atom_id res chain seq x y z
N MET A 1 -28.87 -29.99 46.85
CA MET A 1 -28.02 -31.20 46.73
C MET A 1 -28.43 -31.94 45.46
N SER A 2 -27.62 -31.87 44.40
CA SER A 2 -27.56 -32.87 43.32
C SER A 2 -26.50 -32.42 42.30
N ALA A 3 -25.40 -33.17 42.29
CA ALA A 3 -24.28 -33.05 41.34
C ALA A 3 -24.64 -33.71 39.99
N LEU A 4 -24.17 -33.20 38.84
CA LEU A 4 -23.05 -33.69 38.00
C LEU A 4 -23.43 -33.41 36.51
N PRO A 5 -22.55 -33.56 35.49
CA PRO A 5 -21.08 -33.57 35.48
C PRO A 5 -20.43 -32.67 34.39
N SER A 6 -19.12 -32.45 34.58
CA SER A 6 -18.15 -31.91 33.61
C SER A 6 -17.91 -32.89 32.45
N ALA A 7 -17.85 -32.38 31.21
CA ALA A 7 -17.51 -33.14 30.02
C ALA A 7 -16.12 -32.74 29.50
N THR A 8 -15.14 -33.61 29.75
CA THR A 8 -13.81 -33.61 29.15
C THR A 8 -13.89 -34.26 27.77
N VAL A 9 -13.51 -33.54 26.71
CA VAL A 9 -13.37 -34.10 25.36
C VAL A 9 -11.90 -34.38 25.10
N THR A 10 -11.53 -35.66 25.22
CA THR A 10 -10.23 -36.21 24.82
C THR A 10 -10.29 -36.58 23.34
N ALA A 11 -9.57 -35.86 22.48
CA ALA A 11 -9.44 -36.22 21.08
C ALA A 11 -8.34 -37.28 20.90
N VAL A 12 -8.76 -38.49 20.53
CA VAL A 12 -7.93 -39.66 20.26
C VAL A 12 -7.32 -39.55 18.86
N ILE A 13 -5.99 -39.45 18.79
CA ILE A 13 -5.21 -39.52 17.55
C ILE A 13 -5.16 -40.98 17.08
N ARG A 14 -5.78 -41.30 15.94
CA ARG A 14 -5.62 -42.58 15.23
C ARG A 14 -4.70 -42.38 14.03
N GLY A 15 -3.47 -42.88 14.12
CA GLY A 15 -2.56 -42.99 12.98
C GLY A 15 -2.87 -44.22 12.10
N PRO A 16 -2.49 -44.23 10.82
CA PRO A 16 -2.51 -45.43 10.01
C PRO A 16 -1.16 -46.16 10.02
N THR A 17 -1.19 -47.34 10.63
CA THR A 17 -0.53 -48.60 10.28
C THR A 17 0.56 -48.59 9.18
N ARG A 18 1.79 -48.90 9.61
CA ARG A 18 2.89 -49.44 8.79
C ARG A 18 2.54 -50.83 8.24
N THR A 19 2.72 -51.03 6.94
CA THR A 19 2.99 -52.36 6.36
C THR A 19 4.47 -52.49 6.03
N TYR A 20 5.09 -53.48 6.67
CA TYR A 20 6.46 -53.95 6.47
C TYR A 20 6.61 -54.65 5.11
N CYS A 21 7.69 -54.36 4.38
CA CYS A 21 8.30 -55.30 3.45
C CYS A 21 9.83 -55.33 3.68
N LYS A 22 10.34 -56.52 4.00
CA LYS A 22 11.75 -56.92 4.16
C LYS A 22 12.27 -57.36 2.76
N ASP A 23 13.34 -56.79 2.20
CA ASP A 23 14.77 -57.18 2.33
C ASP A 23 15.31 -57.56 0.91
N PRO A 24 16.60 -57.89 0.70
CA PRO A 24 17.80 -57.05 0.52
C PRO A 24 18.40 -57.10 -0.91
N THR A 25 19.39 -56.24 -1.22
CA THR A 25 20.79 -56.62 -1.57
C THR A 25 21.62 -55.55 -2.33
N ARG A 26 22.80 -55.26 -1.75
CA ARG A 26 24.16 -55.13 -2.35
C ARG A 26 24.56 -53.97 -3.31
N ARG A 27 25.58 -53.24 -2.81
CA ARG A 27 26.91 -52.92 -3.38
C ARG A 27 27.06 -51.83 -4.47
N ALA A 28 27.84 -50.80 -4.12
CA ALA A 28 28.72 -49.98 -5.00
C ALA A 28 29.85 -50.85 -5.63
N PRO A 29 30.78 -50.37 -6.50
CA PRO A 29 31.12 -48.98 -6.91
C PRO A 29 31.46 -48.78 -8.42
N GLY A 30 31.86 -47.57 -8.84
CA GLY A 30 32.77 -47.39 -9.99
C GLY A 30 32.55 -46.17 -10.90
N ARG A 31 33.47 -45.20 -10.84
CA ARG A 31 33.83 -44.29 -11.96
C ARG A 31 34.73 -45.07 -12.95
N PRO A 32 34.79 -44.72 -14.26
CA PRO A 32 35.77 -43.72 -14.71
C PRO A 32 35.33 -42.81 -15.89
N SER A 33 36.18 -41.81 -16.11
CA SER A 33 36.16 -40.72 -17.09
C SER A 33 36.26 -41.14 -18.57
N ALA A 34 35.70 -40.32 -19.46
CA ALA A 34 36.37 -39.97 -20.73
C ALA A 34 35.93 -38.59 -21.25
N ARG A 35 36.93 -37.74 -21.50
CA ARG A 35 36.85 -36.43 -22.16
C ARG A 35 36.51 -36.60 -23.65
N ARG A 36 35.86 -35.60 -24.25
CA ARG A 36 36.22 -35.07 -25.59
C ARG A 36 35.85 -33.59 -25.69
N HIS A 37 36.89 -32.77 -25.87
CA HIS A 37 36.92 -31.44 -26.49
C HIS A 37 36.34 -31.48 -27.91
N VAL A 38 35.82 -30.38 -28.48
CA VAL A 38 36.51 -29.28 -29.24
C VAL A 38 35.49 -28.11 -29.45
N PRO A 39 35.77 -26.95 -30.11
CA PRO A 39 36.11 -25.67 -29.48
C PRO A 39 35.22 -24.44 -29.85
N ARG A 40 35.57 -23.30 -29.23
CA ARG A 40 35.20 -21.90 -29.52
C ARG A 40 35.85 -21.32 -30.79
N ARG A 41 35.18 -20.34 -31.41
CA ARG A 41 35.61 -18.92 -31.70
C ARG A 41 34.85 -18.38 -32.93
N MET A 42 34.12 -17.25 -32.87
CA MET A 42 34.50 -15.83 -32.72
C MET A 42 34.83 -15.17 -34.07
N CYS A 43 34.14 -14.04 -34.36
CA CYS A 43 34.45 -12.90 -35.25
C CYS A 43 33.14 -12.37 -35.89
N ALA A 44 32.95 -11.11 -36.27
CA ALA A 44 33.48 -9.78 -35.95
C ALA A 44 32.61 -8.78 -36.76
N CYS A 45 32.57 -7.51 -36.35
CA CYS A 45 31.88 -6.39 -36.99
C CYS A 45 32.16 -6.17 -38.49
N GLY A 46 31.23 -5.51 -39.17
CA GLY A 46 31.46 -4.81 -40.44
C GLY A 46 30.22 -4.00 -40.88
N ALA A 47 30.37 -2.69 -40.98
CA ALA A 47 29.32 -1.72 -41.33
C ALA A 47 29.40 -1.31 -42.81
N GLN A 48 28.21 -1.14 -43.44
CA GLN A 48 27.83 -0.20 -44.53
C GLN A 48 28.58 -0.22 -45.90
N PRO A 49 28.08 0.46 -46.97
CA PRO A 49 26.71 0.86 -47.35
C PRO A 49 26.38 0.65 -48.87
N GLN A 50 25.23 1.19 -49.30
CA GLN A 50 24.94 1.82 -50.61
C GLN A 50 24.42 0.98 -51.82
N ASP A 51 23.14 1.23 -52.11
CA ASP A 51 22.62 1.87 -53.34
C ASP A 51 22.06 1.06 -54.53
N SER A 52 21.05 1.70 -55.14
CA SER A 52 20.51 1.56 -56.50
C SER A 52 19.43 0.51 -56.82
N GLY A 53 18.37 0.98 -57.49
CA GLY A 53 17.81 0.23 -58.63
C GLY A 53 16.31 -0.04 -58.73
N ALA A 54 15.49 1.02 -58.77
CA ALA A 54 14.36 1.24 -59.70
C ALA A 54 13.41 0.08 -60.13
N GLY A 55 12.10 0.30 -59.91
CA GLY A 55 10.99 -0.30 -60.64
C GLY A 55 9.75 0.61 -60.66
N ARG A 56 9.58 1.34 -61.77
CA ARG A 56 8.57 2.39 -62.07
C ARG A 56 7.10 1.93 -62.08
N ARG A 57 6.21 2.87 -61.72
CA ARG A 57 5.05 3.41 -62.49
C ARG A 57 4.51 4.64 -61.72
N VAL A 58 4.89 5.89 -62.03
CA VAL A 58 4.29 6.85 -63.00
C VAL A 58 2.75 6.80 -62.92
N ALA A 59 2.03 7.64 -62.15
CA ALA A 59 1.94 9.11 -62.07
C ALA A 59 1.43 9.76 -63.36
N ASP A 60 0.33 10.51 -63.27
CA ASP A 60 0.18 11.84 -63.87
C ASP A 60 -1.18 12.42 -63.46
N VAL A 61 -1.18 13.53 -62.71
CA VAL A 61 -1.85 14.80 -63.06
C VAL A 61 -1.17 15.92 -62.25
N HIS A 62 -0.86 17.01 -62.95
CA HIS A 62 -0.08 18.20 -62.57
C HIS A 62 -0.68 19.09 -61.45
N PRO A 63 0.14 20.02 -60.89
CA PRO A 63 -0.17 20.78 -59.68
C PRO A 63 -0.90 22.11 -59.93
N ASN A 64 -1.53 22.56 -58.85
CA ASN A 64 -2.25 23.81 -58.62
C ASN A 64 -1.32 25.04 -58.54
N PRO A 65 -1.81 26.24 -58.90
CA PRO A 65 -1.40 27.47 -58.23
C PRO A 65 -2.57 28.24 -57.60
N ALA A 66 -2.44 28.44 -56.29
CA ALA A 66 -2.62 29.68 -55.54
C ALA A 66 -3.85 30.61 -55.77
N LEU A 67 -4.49 30.90 -54.61
CA LEU A 67 -4.95 32.21 -54.08
C LEU A 67 -6.42 32.66 -54.24
N GLU A 68 -6.91 33.15 -53.09
CA GLU A 68 -8.01 34.08 -52.82
C GLU A 68 -9.47 33.56 -52.83
N ASP A 69 -10.06 33.34 -51.63
CA ASP A 69 -10.93 34.35 -51.01
C ASP A 69 -11.50 33.91 -49.64
N GLY A 70 -11.67 34.90 -48.75
CA GLY A 70 -11.99 34.72 -47.33
C GLY A 70 -13.32 34.05 -47.02
N HIS A 71 -13.28 33.09 -46.10
CA HIS A 71 -14.46 32.54 -45.42
C HIS A 71 -14.51 33.05 -43.98
N GLN A 72 -15.44 33.97 -43.73
CA GLN A 72 -15.91 34.30 -42.39
C GLN A 72 -16.73 33.11 -41.84
N SER A 73 -16.39 32.66 -40.63
CA SER A 73 -17.05 31.55 -39.95
C SER A 73 -18.55 31.82 -39.66
N PRO A 74 -19.49 30.91 -40.00
CA PRO A 74 -20.93 31.17 -39.91
C PRO A 74 -21.52 31.08 -38.49
N MET A 75 -20.70 30.85 -37.46
CA MET A 75 -21.20 30.59 -36.09
C MET A 75 -21.59 31.87 -35.33
N VAL A 76 -21.01 33.03 -35.67
CA VAL A 76 -21.21 34.28 -34.92
C VAL A 76 -22.50 35.01 -35.34
N LEU A 77 -22.92 34.90 -36.60
CA LEU A 77 -24.12 35.59 -37.09
C LEU A 77 -25.45 34.95 -36.64
N ALA A 78 -25.45 33.68 -36.24
CA ALA A 78 -26.67 32.99 -35.81
C ALA A 78 -27.19 33.45 -34.43
N PHE A 79 -26.31 34.00 -33.57
CA PHE A 79 -26.66 34.43 -32.21
C PHE A 79 -27.02 35.92 -32.09
N MET A 80 -26.73 36.72 -33.12
CA MET A 80 -27.00 38.16 -33.15
C MET A 80 -28.48 38.54 -32.93
N PRO A 81 -29.48 37.88 -33.55
CA PRO A 81 -30.88 38.25 -33.32
C PRO A 81 -31.36 37.89 -31.91
N PHE A 82 -30.84 36.80 -31.31
CA PHE A 82 -31.17 36.41 -29.94
C PHE A 82 -30.60 37.38 -28.90
N LEU A 83 -29.33 37.78 -29.08
CA LEU A 83 -28.67 38.75 -28.21
C LEU A 83 -29.32 40.13 -28.34
N ALA A 84 -29.64 40.58 -29.55
CA ALA A 84 -30.32 41.86 -29.77
C ALA A 84 -31.75 41.90 -29.20
N ALA A 85 -32.48 40.79 -29.25
CA ALA A 85 -33.85 40.73 -28.70
C ALA A 85 -33.89 40.62 -27.17
N ASN A 86 -32.85 40.04 -26.54
CA ASN A 86 -32.87 39.68 -25.11
C ASN A 86 -31.77 40.34 -24.26
N TRP A 87 -31.04 41.31 -24.80
CA TRP A 87 -29.90 41.93 -24.10
C TRP A 87 -30.26 42.53 -22.73
N LEU A 88 -31.48 43.06 -22.57
CA LEU A 88 -31.98 43.56 -21.28
C LEU A 88 -32.14 42.44 -20.24
N TYR A 89 -32.62 41.26 -20.64
CA TYR A 89 -32.75 40.10 -19.75
C TYR A 89 -31.39 39.50 -19.40
N ILE A 90 -30.45 39.51 -20.35
CA ILE A 90 -29.07 39.07 -20.12
C ILE A 90 -28.38 40.01 -19.14
N LEU A 91 -28.52 41.32 -19.29
CA LEU A 91 -28.01 42.30 -18.34
C LEU A 91 -28.66 42.17 -16.96
N ALA A 92 -29.98 41.96 -16.89
CA ALA A 92 -30.67 41.70 -15.63
C ALA A 92 -30.17 40.40 -14.96
N GLY A 93 -29.93 39.35 -15.73
CA GLY A 93 -29.36 38.09 -15.23
C GLY A 93 -27.94 38.24 -14.71
N ILE A 94 -27.08 38.97 -15.42
CA ILE A 94 -25.70 39.28 -14.98
C ILE A 94 -25.74 40.14 -13.72
N LEU A 95 -26.60 41.16 -13.67
CA LEU A 95 -26.77 42.02 -12.49
C LEU A 95 -27.27 41.21 -11.29
N CYS A 96 -28.21 40.29 -11.49
CA CYS A 96 -28.72 39.40 -10.46
C CYS A 96 -27.63 38.43 -9.96
N PHE A 97 -26.81 37.88 -10.87
CA PHE A 97 -25.69 37.01 -10.52
C PHE A 97 -24.60 37.75 -9.74
N VAL A 98 -24.25 38.98 -10.16
CA VAL A 98 -23.26 39.82 -9.48
C VAL A 98 -23.77 40.26 -8.11
N THR A 99 -25.04 40.67 -8.00
CA THR A 99 -25.65 41.05 -6.70
C THR A 99 -25.76 39.85 -5.77
N ALA A 100 -26.15 38.66 -6.25
CA ALA A 100 -26.13 37.43 -5.48
C ALA A 100 -24.70 37.07 -5.00
N ARG A 101 -23.69 37.20 -5.86
CA ARG A 101 -22.28 36.98 -5.49
C ARG A 101 -21.77 37.98 -4.46
N LEU A 102 -22.19 39.24 -4.52
CA LEU A 102 -21.73 40.28 -3.60
C LEU A 102 -22.50 40.29 -2.27
N THR A 103 -23.74 39.83 -2.21
CA THR A 103 -24.59 39.90 -1.01
C THR A 103 -24.80 38.55 -0.31
N ILE A 104 -24.93 37.47 -1.07
CA ILE A 104 -25.23 36.13 -0.55
C ILE A 104 -23.92 35.37 -0.25
N ALA A 105 -22.87 35.53 -1.05
CA ALA A 105 -21.61 34.82 -0.81
C ALA A 105 -20.95 35.18 0.55
N PRO A 106 -20.88 36.46 0.99
CA PRO A 106 -20.33 36.79 2.30
C PRO A 106 -21.21 36.28 3.45
N SER A 107 -22.53 36.33 3.27
CA SER A 107 -23.53 35.94 4.28
C SER A 107 -23.62 34.41 4.45
N TYR A 108 -23.49 33.65 3.37
CA TYR A 108 -23.48 32.19 3.38
C TYR A 108 -22.14 31.64 3.94
N VAL A 109 -21.01 32.27 3.60
CA VAL A 109 -19.69 31.96 4.18
C VAL A 109 -19.62 32.32 5.68
N SER A 110 -20.34 33.37 6.10
CA SER A 110 -20.52 33.75 7.50
C SER A 110 -21.39 32.74 8.28
N ALA A 111 -22.52 32.31 7.71
CA ALA A 111 -23.44 31.37 8.36
C ALA A 111 -22.87 29.93 8.46
N LEU A 112 -22.04 29.50 7.50
CA LEU A 112 -21.31 28.23 7.60
C LEU A 112 -20.15 28.27 8.62
N ARG A 113 -19.70 29.46 9.04
CA ARG A 113 -18.66 29.63 10.06
C ARG A 113 -19.19 29.60 11.49
N THR A 114 -20.48 29.87 11.71
CA THR A 114 -21.06 30.01 13.06
C THR A 114 -21.73 28.74 13.58
N GLY A 115 -21.94 27.71 12.75
CA GLY A 115 -22.76 26.54 13.09
C GLY A 115 -22.03 25.20 13.35
N LYS A 116 -20.70 25.11 13.28
CA LYS A 116 -19.98 23.85 13.53
C LYS A 116 -18.86 24.10 14.53
N GLN A 117 -18.84 23.33 15.62
CA GLN A 117 -17.70 23.29 16.51
C GLN A 117 -16.43 23.06 15.68
N ARG A 118 -15.56 24.05 15.70
CA ARG A 118 -14.36 24.12 14.86
C ARG A 118 -13.28 23.25 15.48
N ARG A 119 -13.31 21.94 15.23
CA ARG A 119 -12.06 21.16 15.29
C ARG A 119 -11.24 21.58 14.06
N VAL A 120 -10.05 22.11 14.33
CA VAL A 120 -9.14 22.65 13.33
C VAL A 120 -8.62 21.48 12.50
N TYR A 121 -9.11 21.35 11.26
CA TYR A 121 -8.40 20.61 10.23
C TYR A 121 -7.15 21.43 9.90
N LEU A 122 -5.97 20.90 10.22
CA LEU A 122 -4.70 21.43 9.73
C LEU A 122 -4.56 20.98 8.27
N ASN A 123 -4.39 21.92 7.36
CA ASN A 123 -4.01 21.59 5.99
C ASN A 123 -2.61 20.92 6.02
N PRO A 124 -2.25 20.01 5.09
CA PRO A 124 -0.94 19.35 5.09
C PRO A 124 0.24 20.33 5.16
N ASP A 125 0.12 21.49 4.50
CA ASP A 125 1.11 22.57 4.55
C ASP A 125 1.23 23.18 5.97
N GLN A 126 0.12 23.29 6.70
CA GLN A 126 0.11 23.78 8.10
C GLN A 126 0.54 22.70 9.11
N ALA A 127 0.37 21.42 8.77
CA ALA A 127 0.89 20.30 9.55
C ALA A 127 2.39 20.06 9.31
N ALA A 128 2.91 20.47 8.15
CA ALA A 128 4.32 20.50 7.82
C ALA A 128 5.08 21.67 8.47
N GLU A 129 4.36 22.70 8.95
CA GLU A 129 4.91 23.80 9.76
C GLU A 129 5.08 23.46 11.25
N LEU A 130 4.76 22.24 11.68
CA LEU A 130 5.19 21.76 12.99
C LEU A 130 6.74 21.72 12.98
N PRO A 131 7.41 22.35 13.94
CA PRO A 131 8.86 22.46 13.91
C PRO A 131 9.47 21.07 13.81
N ASP A 132 10.28 20.86 12.76
CA ASP A 132 11.33 19.86 12.79
C ASP A 132 12.25 20.28 13.94
N GLU A 133 12.06 19.74 15.13
CA GLU A 133 12.97 19.88 16.26
C GLU A 133 14.27 19.11 15.97
N ASP A 134 14.93 19.42 14.86
CA ASP A 134 16.25 18.91 14.50
C ASP A 134 17.35 19.94 14.85
N ALA A 135 17.05 20.90 15.73
CA ALA A 135 18.00 21.88 16.23
C ALA A 135 18.24 21.71 17.74
N ASP A 136 19.49 21.41 18.07
CA ASP A 136 20.15 21.41 19.39
C ASP A 136 19.70 20.36 20.42
N CYS A 137 20.38 19.20 20.38
CA CYS A 137 20.54 18.37 21.57
C CYS A 137 21.95 18.61 22.16
N PRO A 138 22.08 18.70 23.49
CA PRO A 138 23.37 18.83 24.15
C PRO A 138 24.24 17.61 23.82
N GLU A 139 25.51 17.85 23.50
CA GLU A 139 26.51 16.80 23.37
C GLU A 139 26.53 15.97 24.67
N ASP A 140 26.46 14.64 24.53
CA ASP A 140 26.55 13.69 25.64
C ASP A 140 27.78 14.02 26.50
N GLY A 141 27.63 13.92 27.83
CA GLY A 141 28.74 14.09 28.77
C GLY A 141 29.90 13.13 28.52
N ASP A 142 31.00 13.33 29.25
CA ASP A 142 32.33 12.67 29.12
C ASP A 142 32.34 11.12 29.09
N ASP A 143 31.20 10.47 29.40
CA ASP A 143 30.99 9.04 29.26
C ASP A 143 30.31 8.75 27.91
N GLY A 144 31.02 8.11 26.98
CA GLY A 144 30.52 7.80 25.62
C GLY A 144 29.16 7.08 25.57
N PRO A 145 28.57 6.89 24.37
CA PRO A 145 27.17 6.51 24.22
C PRO A 145 26.84 5.16 24.87
N ALA A 146 25.88 5.17 25.79
CA ALA A 146 25.39 3.97 26.47
C ALA A 146 24.55 3.06 25.53
N PRO A 147 24.61 1.73 25.70
CA PRO A 147 23.83 0.79 24.90
C PRO A 147 22.32 0.93 25.15
N SER A 148 21.52 0.60 24.13
CA SER A 148 20.05 0.69 24.22
C SER A 148 19.39 -0.46 25.00
N LEU A 149 20.16 -1.51 25.29
CA LEU A 149 19.75 -2.66 26.11
C LEU A 149 20.71 -2.75 27.30
N PRO A 150 20.31 -3.41 28.41
CA PRO A 150 21.17 -3.62 29.56
C PRO A 150 22.52 -4.24 29.16
N ALA A 151 23.62 -3.74 29.72
CA ALA A 151 24.95 -4.24 29.41
C ALA A 151 25.17 -5.69 29.91
N ASP A 152 24.42 -6.08 30.94
CA ASP A 152 24.41 -7.39 31.59
C ASP A 152 23.25 -8.29 31.11
N LEU A 153 22.74 -8.05 29.91
CA LEU A 153 21.63 -8.82 29.34
C LEU A 153 21.92 -10.33 29.38
N GLU A 154 21.06 -11.08 30.09
CA GLU A 154 21.17 -12.52 30.19
C GLU A 154 20.87 -13.19 28.84
N HIS A 155 21.72 -14.14 28.44
CA HIS A 155 21.50 -14.98 27.27
C HIS A 155 21.01 -16.35 27.71
N VAL A 156 19.81 -16.73 27.25
CA VAL A 156 19.17 -18.01 27.60
C VAL A 156 19.30 -19.04 26.46
N PRO A 157 19.27 -20.36 26.75
CA PRO A 157 19.20 -21.38 25.72
C PRO A 157 17.95 -21.23 24.86
N LEU A 158 18.10 -21.38 23.54
CA LEU A 158 16.97 -21.36 22.61
C LEU A 158 16.13 -22.64 22.74
N ASP A 159 14.84 -22.50 23.02
CA ASP A 159 13.87 -23.59 22.93
C ASP A 159 13.49 -23.80 21.45
N PHE A 160 14.06 -24.84 20.83
CA PHE A 160 13.92 -25.10 19.40
C PHE A 160 13.52 -26.55 19.14
N GLU A 161 12.36 -26.72 18.48
CA GLU A 161 11.90 -28.02 18.00
C GLU A 161 12.37 -28.29 16.57
N ARG A 162 13.15 -29.35 16.39
CA ARG A 162 13.59 -29.79 15.07
C ARG A 162 12.59 -30.76 14.45
N LEU A 163 12.02 -30.37 13.31
CA LEU A 163 11.14 -31.21 12.49
C LEU A 163 11.93 -32.21 11.61
N SER A 164 11.26 -33.28 11.18
CA SER A 164 11.79 -34.19 10.15
C SER A 164 11.82 -33.51 8.78
N GLU A 165 12.74 -33.91 7.91
CA GLU A 165 12.87 -33.32 6.55
C GLU A 165 11.59 -33.48 5.72
N GLU A 166 10.90 -34.62 5.87
CA GLU A 166 9.62 -34.89 5.21
C GLU A 166 8.54 -33.90 5.66
N GLU A 167 8.43 -33.69 6.98
CA GLU A 167 7.45 -32.76 7.55
C GLU A 167 7.77 -31.30 7.20
N MET A 168 9.05 -30.91 7.23
CA MET A 168 9.47 -29.57 6.80
C MET A 168 9.04 -29.30 5.36
N ALA A 169 9.28 -30.24 4.45
CA ALA A 169 8.93 -30.10 3.05
C ALA A 169 7.42 -30.07 2.83
N ALA A 170 6.64 -30.84 3.61
CA ALA A 170 5.18 -30.81 3.57
C ALA A 170 4.63 -29.46 4.04
N ARG A 171 5.01 -29.01 5.25
CA ARG A 171 4.55 -27.73 5.81
C ARG A 171 4.92 -26.55 4.91
N ALA A 172 6.09 -26.55 4.30
CA ALA A 172 6.50 -25.50 3.37
C ALA A 172 5.60 -25.41 2.12
N ARG A 173 5.21 -26.56 1.54
CA ARG A 173 4.30 -26.62 0.39
C ARG A 173 2.88 -26.19 0.76
N ASP A 174 2.41 -26.62 1.92
CA ASP A 174 1.07 -26.29 2.40
C ASP A 174 0.95 -24.79 2.68
N PHE A 175 1.94 -24.22 3.38
CA PHE A 175 1.98 -22.79 3.65
C PHE A 175 2.09 -21.96 2.37
N TYR A 176 2.91 -22.39 1.41
CA TYR A 176 2.95 -21.76 0.08
C TYR A 176 1.56 -21.76 -0.58
N SER A 177 0.85 -22.90 -0.55
CA SER A 177 -0.49 -23.02 -1.15
C SER A 177 -1.51 -22.12 -0.47
N VAL A 178 -1.42 -21.94 0.85
CA VAL A 178 -2.25 -20.97 1.60
C VAL A 178 -1.93 -19.55 1.15
N MET A 179 -0.65 -19.17 1.15
CA MET A 179 -0.22 -17.81 0.83
C MET A 179 -0.40 -17.43 -0.63
N ASP A 180 -0.34 -18.42 -1.54
CA ASP A 180 -0.54 -18.16 -2.96
C ASP A 180 -1.98 -17.68 -3.25
N ARG A 181 -2.95 -18.13 -2.46
CA ARG A 181 -4.36 -17.70 -2.57
C ARG A 181 -4.58 -16.25 -2.14
N ARG A 182 -3.66 -15.63 -1.40
CA ARG A 182 -3.81 -14.25 -0.93
C ARG A 182 -3.84 -13.29 -2.12
N ARG A 183 -4.92 -12.52 -2.22
CA ARG A 183 -5.07 -11.39 -3.15
C ARG A 183 -5.34 -10.10 -2.39
N THR A 184 -5.01 -8.98 -3.01
CA THR A 184 -5.36 -7.66 -2.51
C THR A 184 -6.79 -7.36 -2.92
N VAL A 185 -7.68 -7.14 -1.94
CA VAL A 185 -9.12 -6.92 -2.14
C VAL A 185 -9.46 -5.46 -1.89
N ARG A 186 -10.33 -4.88 -2.73
CA ARG A 186 -10.72 -3.46 -2.67
C ARG A 186 -12.22 -3.24 -2.41
N ALA A 187 -13.00 -4.31 -2.31
CA ALA A 187 -14.43 -4.29 -1.99
C ALA A 187 -14.67 -5.17 -0.77
N PHE A 188 -15.25 -4.60 0.28
CA PHE A 188 -15.35 -5.21 1.60
C PHE A 188 -16.81 -5.37 2.01
N SER A 189 -17.10 -6.42 2.77
CA SER A 189 -18.35 -6.53 3.53
C SER A 189 -18.24 -5.67 4.79
N SER A 190 -19.38 -5.12 5.23
CA SER A 190 -19.52 -4.45 6.53
C SER A 190 -19.75 -5.42 7.69
N ASP A 191 -19.74 -6.74 7.43
CA ASP A 191 -19.86 -7.76 8.46
C ASP A 191 -18.79 -7.58 9.55
N PRO A 192 -19.18 -7.60 10.84
CA PRO A 192 -18.27 -7.32 11.93
C PRO A 192 -17.20 -8.41 12.06
N VAL A 193 -15.99 -7.99 12.42
CA VAL A 193 -14.90 -8.88 12.83
C VAL A 193 -14.70 -8.73 14.34
N PRO A 194 -14.55 -9.82 15.12
CA PRO A 194 -14.30 -9.71 16.54
C PRO A 194 -12.98 -8.97 16.84
N MET A 195 -13.01 -7.98 17.73
CA MET A 195 -11.81 -7.21 18.09
C MET A 195 -10.67 -8.10 18.61
N ALA A 196 -10.99 -9.17 19.34
CA ALA A 196 -9.99 -10.14 19.80
C ALA A 196 -9.17 -10.74 18.65
N VAL A 197 -9.79 -10.97 17.49
CA VAL A 197 -9.07 -11.42 16.29
C VAL A 197 -8.11 -10.32 15.82
N ILE A 198 -8.55 -9.06 15.74
CA ILE A 198 -7.68 -7.94 15.35
C ILE A 198 -6.49 -7.78 16.32
N GLU A 199 -6.72 -7.92 17.62
CA GLU A 199 -5.67 -7.87 18.63
C GLU A 199 -4.64 -8.98 18.44
N ASP A 200 -5.07 -10.22 18.20
CA ASP A 200 -4.17 -11.35 17.95
C ASP A 200 -3.38 -11.20 16.64
N LEU A 201 -3.98 -10.62 15.61
CA LEU A 201 -3.30 -10.27 14.37
C LEU A 201 -2.19 -9.25 14.61
N VAL A 202 -2.45 -8.22 15.41
CA VAL A 202 -1.45 -7.21 15.79
C VAL A 202 -0.37 -7.79 16.71
N ARG A 203 -0.73 -8.65 17.67
CA ARG A 203 0.25 -9.40 18.50
C ARG A 203 1.18 -10.23 17.63
N THR A 204 0.64 -10.91 16.62
CA THR A 204 1.43 -11.69 15.66
C THR A 204 2.38 -10.79 14.88
N ALA A 205 1.95 -9.61 14.44
CA ALA A 205 2.83 -8.63 13.78
C ALA A 205 3.95 -8.13 14.72
N GLY A 206 3.67 -7.99 16.02
CA GLY A 206 4.63 -7.61 17.04
C GLY A 206 5.76 -8.62 17.27
N THR A 207 5.66 -9.86 16.78
CA THR A 207 6.75 -10.85 16.89
C THR A 207 7.85 -10.66 15.83
N ALA A 208 7.77 -9.60 15.03
CA ALA A 208 8.74 -9.32 13.99
C ALA A 208 10.14 -9.01 14.57
N PRO A 209 11.22 -9.31 13.82
CA PRO A 209 12.53 -8.80 14.18
C PRO A 209 12.60 -7.28 13.99
N SER A 210 13.44 -6.62 14.79
CA SER A 210 13.72 -5.18 14.65
C SER A 210 15.19 -4.88 14.94
N GLY A 211 15.72 -3.84 14.28
CA GLY A 211 17.10 -3.38 14.50
C GLY A 211 17.32 -3.04 15.98
N ALA A 212 18.32 -3.67 16.59
CA ALA A 212 18.64 -3.54 18.02
C ALA A 212 17.45 -3.77 18.98
N HIS A 213 16.47 -4.61 18.58
CA HIS A 213 15.27 -4.90 19.36
C HIS A 213 14.54 -3.61 19.81
N THR A 214 14.36 -2.68 18.87
CA THR A 214 13.72 -1.38 19.13
C THR A 214 12.20 -1.41 18.97
N GLU A 215 11.65 -2.44 18.32
CA GLU A 215 10.21 -2.63 18.09
C GLU A 215 9.48 -1.35 17.64
N PRO A 216 9.94 -0.69 16.56
CA PRO A 216 9.63 0.71 16.28
C PRO A 216 8.29 0.88 15.55
N TRP A 217 7.24 0.21 16.03
CA TRP A 217 5.91 0.18 15.41
C TRP A 217 4.81 0.61 16.37
N THR A 218 3.84 1.33 15.83
CA THR A 218 2.55 1.58 16.47
C THR A 218 1.44 1.15 15.51
N TYR A 219 0.53 0.31 15.98
CA TYR A 219 -0.67 -0.11 15.23
C TYR A 219 -1.88 0.62 15.77
N VAL A 220 -2.44 1.55 14.99
CA VAL A 220 -3.65 2.28 15.35
C VAL A 220 -4.84 1.61 14.68
N VAL A 221 -5.73 1.02 15.48
CA VAL A 221 -6.95 0.36 15.00
C VAL A 221 -8.12 1.35 15.07
N VAL A 222 -8.71 1.67 13.93
CA VAL A 222 -9.88 2.53 13.80
C VAL A 222 -11.09 1.68 13.44
N SER A 223 -12.12 1.72 14.28
CA SER A 223 -13.35 0.93 14.08
C SER A 223 -14.64 1.74 14.14
N THR A 224 -14.57 2.98 14.63
CA THR A 224 -15.75 3.86 14.72
C THR A 224 -16.03 4.49 13.36
N ASP A 225 -17.30 4.46 12.95
CA ASP A 225 -17.71 4.95 11.63
C ASP A 225 -17.35 6.43 11.43
N ASP A 226 -17.59 7.29 12.43
CA ASP A 226 -17.21 8.71 12.40
C ASP A 226 -15.72 8.93 12.12
N LEU A 227 -14.84 8.09 12.67
CA LEU A 227 -13.39 8.23 12.50
C LEU A 227 -12.94 7.64 11.17
N LYS A 228 -13.55 6.53 10.73
CA LYS A 228 -13.36 5.97 9.38
C LYS A 228 -13.76 6.95 8.30
N GLU A 229 -14.87 7.66 8.48
CA GLU A 229 -15.35 8.70 7.55
C GLU A 229 -14.35 9.87 7.46
N GLN A 230 -13.85 10.38 8.61
CA GLN A 230 -12.81 11.40 8.63
C GLN A 230 -11.50 10.96 7.96
N VAL A 231 -11.09 9.70 8.17
CA VAL A 231 -9.93 9.12 7.48
C VAL A 231 -10.17 9.09 5.97
N ARG A 232 -11.37 8.67 5.53
CA ARG A 232 -11.75 8.61 4.12
C ARG A 232 -11.72 9.99 3.48
N GLU A 233 -12.31 11.00 4.11
CA GLU A 233 -12.32 12.37 3.59
C GLU A 233 -10.89 12.88 3.33
N ILE A 234 -9.98 12.71 4.28
CA ILE A 234 -8.58 13.12 4.14
C ILE A 234 -7.91 12.40 2.97
N VAL A 235 -8.09 11.07 2.89
CA VAL A 235 -7.44 10.25 1.86
C VAL A 235 -7.98 10.58 0.47
N GLU A 236 -9.29 10.70 0.29
CA GLU A 236 -9.91 10.99 -1.01
C GLU A 236 -9.54 12.40 -1.51
N GLN A 237 -9.47 13.39 -0.62
CA GLN A 237 -9.03 14.75 -0.97
C GLN A 237 -7.59 14.77 -1.49
N GLU A 238 -6.66 14.15 -0.78
CA GLU A 238 -5.25 14.09 -1.21
C GLU A 238 -5.08 13.23 -2.46
N GLU A 239 -5.79 12.11 -2.58
CA GLU A 239 -5.76 11.26 -3.77
C GLU A 239 -6.29 12.01 -5.00
N LEU A 240 -7.33 12.83 -4.87
CA LEU A 240 -7.80 13.65 -5.99
C LEU A 240 -6.69 14.60 -6.48
N ILE A 241 -5.96 15.24 -5.58
CA ILE A 241 -4.82 16.11 -5.92
C ILE A 241 -3.68 15.27 -6.53
N ASN A 242 -3.41 14.09 -5.98
CA ASN A 242 -2.37 13.20 -6.49
C ASN A 242 -2.65 12.79 -7.94
N TYR A 243 -3.85 12.30 -8.23
CA TYR A 243 -4.24 11.87 -9.58
C TYR A 243 -4.33 13.03 -10.59
N THR A 244 -4.64 14.25 -10.14
CA THR A 244 -4.83 15.40 -11.05
C THR A 244 -3.57 16.23 -11.26
N GLN A 245 -2.64 16.25 -10.30
CA GLN A 245 -1.51 17.20 -10.32
C GLN A 245 -0.14 16.58 -10.02
N ARG A 246 -0.04 15.57 -9.14
CA ARG A 246 1.26 15.12 -8.59
C ARG A 246 1.78 13.81 -9.18
N MET A 247 0.91 12.92 -9.63
CA MET A 247 1.29 11.64 -10.22
C MET A 247 1.60 11.83 -11.69
N GLY A 248 2.83 11.49 -12.09
CA GLY A 248 3.25 11.56 -13.49
C GLY A 248 2.46 10.61 -14.41
N ASP A 249 2.43 10.92 -15.70
CA ASP A 249 1.66 10.19 -16.73
C ASP A 249 1.94 8.68 -16.77
N GLN A 250 3.19 8.29 -16.51
CA GLN A 250 3.56 6.87 -16.48
C GLN A 250 2.88 6.15 -15.32
N TRP A 251 2.92 6.73 -14.12
CA TRP A 251 2.33 6.11 -12.93
C TRP A 251 0.81 6.01 -13.07
N THR A 252 0.14 7.07 -13.52
CA THR A 252 -1.32 7.02 -13.74
C THR A 252 -1.69 5.97 -14.81
N THR A 253 -0.84 5.78 -15.82
CA THR A 253 -1.02 4.73 -16.83
C THR A 253 -0.84 3.32 -16.27
N ASP A 254 0.16 3.10 -15.42
CA ASP A 254 0.42 1.81 -14.79
C ASP A 254 -0.71 1.37 -13.83
N LEU A 255 -1.50 2.32 -13.31
CA LEU A 255 -2.64 2.04 -12.43
C LEU A 255 -3.94 1.73 -13.15
N LYS A 256 -4.09 2.09 -14.44
CA LYS A 256 -5.32 1.84 -15.23
C LYS A 256 -5.77 0.37 -15.19
N PRO A 257 -4.89 -0.65 -15.32
CA PRO A 257 -5.29 -2.05 -15.25
C PRO A 257 -5.87 -2.46 -13.88
N LEU A 258 -5.51 -1.75 -12.82
CA LEU A 258 -5.99 -2.00 -11.46
C LEU A 258 -7.36 -1.35 -11.19
N ARG A 259 -7.85 -0.52 -12.12
CA ARG A 259 -9.12 0.22 -12.02
C ARG A 259 -9.25 0.99 -10.69
N THR A 260 -8.13 1.54 -10.21
CA THR A 260 -8.12 2.39 -9.02
C THR A 260 -8.43 3.83 -9.40
N ASN A 261 -9.23 4.49 -8.59
CA ASN A 261 -9.53 5.92 -8.68
C ASN A 261 -9.26 6.58 -7.31
N TRP A 262 -9.66 7.85 -7.17
CA TRP A 262 -9.54 8.60 -5.93
C TRP A 262 -10.60 8.19 -4.88
N GLU A 263 -11.72 7.61 -5.29
CA GLU A 263 -12.79 7.13 -4.39
C GLU A 263 -12.36 5.87 -3.63
N LYS A 264 -12.44 5.90 -2.31
CA LYS A 264 -11.95 4.86 -1.42
C LYS A 264 -13.04 4.35 -0.48
N ALA A 265 -14.16 3.88 -1.04
CA ALA A 265 -15.31 3.37 -0.29
C ALA A 265 -14.92 2.31 0.78
N TYR A 266 -13.93 1.48 0.49
CA TYR A 266 -13.38 0.50 1.43
C TYR A 266 -12.89 1.07 2.77
N LEU A 267 -12.61 2.37 2.87
CA LEU A 267 -12.21 3.02 4.13
C LEU A 267 -13.38 3.14 5.12
N THR A 268 -14.62 3.15 4.62
CA THR A 268 -15.83 3.14 5.45
C THR A 268 -16.47 1.75 5.51
N ASP A 269 -16.42 0.99 4.42
CA ASP A 269 -17.08 -0.31 4.32
C ASP A 269 -16.40 -1.37 5.20
N ALA A 270 -15.07 -1.38 5.28
CA ALA A 270 -14.35 -2.33 6.12
C ALA A 270 -14.65 -2.07 7.61
N PRO A 271 -14.86 -3.12 8.41
CA PRO A 271 -15.16 -2.99 9.84
C PRO A 271 -14.00 -2.38 10.63
N HIS A 272 -12.75 -2.61 10.21
CA HIS A 272 -11.56 -2.06 10.85
C HIS A 272 -10.58 -1.48 9.83
N LEU A 273 -9.93 -0.38 10.20
CA LEU A 273 -8.70 0.10 9.56
C LEU A 273 -7.55 -0.09 10.53
N ILE A 274 -6.47 -0.72 10.09
CA ILE A 274 -5.21 -0.80 10.83
C ILE A 274 -4.21 0.15 10.16
N MET A 275 -3.83 1.19 10.89
CA MET A 275 -2.86 2.18 10.44
C MET A 275 -1.53 1.90 11.12
N VAL A 276 -0.54 1.51 10.32
CA VAL A 276 0.78 1.12 10.78
C VAL A 276 1.69 2.33 10.73
N PHE A 277 2.14 2.80 11.89
CA PHE A 277 3.09 3.88 12.04
C PHE A 277 4.47 3.33 12.35
N LYS A 278 5.50 3.88 11.70
CA LYS A 278 6.89 3.69 12.10
C LYS A 278 7.28 4.77 13.10
N GLN A 279 7.94 4.38 14.18
CA GLN A 279 8.56 5.28 15.13
C GLN A 279 9.98 5.59 14.65
N GLN A 280 10.28 6.84 14.32
CA GLN A 280 11.61 7.25 13.85
C GLN A 280 12.66 7.18 14.98
N TYR A 281 12.22 7.53 16.18
CA TYR A 281 12.97 7.48 17.43
C TYR A 281 11.97 7.31 18.58
N SER A 282 12.46 6.98 19.77
CA SER A 282 11.72 7.06 21.03
C SER A 282 12.41 8.05 21.98
N LEU A 283 11.72 8.47 23.03
CA LEU A 283 12.29 9.28 24.11
C LEU A 283 12.53 8.38 25.31
N LYS A 284 13.72 8.48 25.93
CA LYS A 284 14.03 7.83 27.20
C LYS A 284 13.41 8.64 28.36
N GLU A 285 13.45 8.09 29.58
CA GLU A 285 12.93 8.75 30.78
C GLU A 285 13.62 10.09 31.09
N ASP A 286 14.89 10.23 30.71
CA ASP A 286 15.68 11.46 30.85
C ASP A 286 15.39 12.50 29.73
N GLY A 287 14.49 12.19 28.80
CA GLY A 287 14.16 13.03 27.65
C GLY A 287 15.12 12.89 26.45
N SER A 288 16.22 12.14 26.58
CA SER A 288 17.14 11.88 25.48
C SER A 288 16.51 10.98 24.41
N ARG A 289 16.95 11.16 23.16
CA ARG A 289 16.45 10.35 22.03
C ARG A 289 17.08 8.96 22.04
N ARG A 290 16.26 7.92 21.89
CA ARG A 290 16.66 6.56 21.53
C ARG A 290 16.41 6.35 20.04
N ASN A 291 17.48 6.15 19.29
CA ASN A 291 17.40 5.96 17.84
C ASN A 291 16.85 4.58 17.49
N HIS A 292 16.04 4.52 16.43
CA HIS A 292 15.51 3.27 15.88
C HIS A 292 16.20 2.93 14.55
N TYR A 293 17.14 1.99 14.62
CA TYR A 293 17.91 1.55 13.45
C TYR A 293 17.05 0.76 12.47
N TYR A 294 17.13 1.10 11.18
CA TYR A 294 16.36 0.45 10.12
C TYR A 294 14.86 0.33 10.43
N ASN A 295 14.28 1.37 11.05
CA ASN A 295 12.87 1.38 11.48
C ASN A 295 11.91 1.05 10.34
N GLU A 296 12.13 1.59 9.14
CA GLU A 296 11.29 1.34 7.97
C GLU A 296 11.32 -0.13 7.54
N LEU A 297 12.49 -0.75 7.48
CA LEU A 297 12.62 -2.18 7.15
C LEU A 297 11.99 -3.06 8.24
N SER A 298 12.21 -2.71 9.51
CA SER A 298 11.63 -3.44 10.65
C SER A 298 10.10 -3.43 10.59
N VAL A 299 9.51 -2.26 10.35
CA VAL A 299 8.05 -2.08 10.22
C VAL A 299 7.50 -2.74 8.95
N ALA A 300 8.25 -2.74 7.85
CA ALA A 300 7.85 -3.45 6.63
C ALA A 300 7.79 -4.98 6.82
N ILE A 301 8.76 -5.56 7.56
CA ILE A 301 8.74 -6.99 7.92
C ILE A 301 7.54 -7.29 8.81
N ALA A 302 7.32 -6.49 9.84
CA ALA A 302 6.16 -6.63 10.74
C ALA A 302 4.82 -6.53 9.99
N SER A 303 4.74 -5.64 9.01
CA SER A 303 3.59 -5.52 8.12
C SER A 303 3.40 -6.74 7.22
N GLY A 304 4.48 -7.37 6.75
CA GLY A 304 4.43 -8.64 6.02
C GLY A 304 3.86 -9.78 6.87
N ILE A 305 4.25 -9.85 8.15
CA ILE A 305 3.68 -10.79 9.12
C ILE A 305 2.21 -10.48 9.38
N LEU A 306 1.83 -9.21 9.56
CA LEU A 306 0.44 -8.79 9.74
C LEU A 306 -0.46 -9.21 8.56
N ILE A 307 -0.03 -8.93 7.32
CA ILE A 307 -0.77 -9.31 6.09
C ILE A 307 -0.92 -10.83 6.00
N THR A 308 0.12 -11.56 6.39
CA THR A 308 0.11 -13.03 6.44
C THR A 308 -0.89 -13.53 7.48
N ALA A 309 -0.89 -12.96 8.68
CA ALA A 309 -1.80 -13.31 9.76
C ALA A 309 -3.26 -13.01 9.37
N ILE A 310 -3.54 -11.83 8.78
CA ILE A 310 -4.87 -11.44 8.29
C ILE A 310 -5.40 -12.51 7.34
N HIS A 311 -4.60 -12.89 6.35
CA HIS A 311 -4.98 -13.90 5.35
C HIS A 311 -5.17 -15.28 5.99
N TYR A 312 -4.28 -15.67 6.89
CA TYR A 312 -4.35 -16.95 7.59
C TYR A 312 -5.61 -17.08 8.46
N ALA A 313 -6.05 -15.97 9.07
CA ALA A 313 -7.29 -15.90 9.85
C ALA A 313 -8.58 -15.88 8.99
N GLY A 314 -8.45 -15.92 7.66
CA GLY A 314 -9.61 -15.93 6.74
C GLY A 314 -10.15 -14.53 6.40
N LEU A 315 -9.40 -13.47 6.70
CA LEU A 315 -9.75 -12.08 6.37
C LEU A 315 -8.96 -11.60 5.14
N VAL A 316 -9.39 -10.47 4.58
CA VAL A 316 -8.71 -9.82 3.44
C VAL A 316 -8.30 -8.39 3.78
N THR A 317 -7.35 -7.86 3.02
CA THR A 317 -6.91 -6.47 3.16
C THR A 317 -6.39 -5.89 1.85
N LEU A 318 -6.21 -4.58 1.85
CA LEU A 318 -5.51 -3.80 0.84
C LEU A 318 -4.30 -3.12 1.50
N THR A 319 -3.11 -3.35 0.96
CA THR A 319 -1.93 -2.56 1.34
C THR A 319 -2.00 -1.21 0.64
N SER A 320 -2.39 -0.16 1.37
CA SER A 320 -2.43 1.22 0.87
C SER A 320 -1.33 2.07 1.50
N THR A 321 -0.70 2.90 0.68
CA THR A 321 0.27 3.93 1.08
C THR A 321 -0.32 5.29 0.66
N PRO A 322 -1.23 5.89 1.46
CA PRO A 322 -1.91 7.12 1.07
C PRO A 322 -0.92 8.29 1.05
N LEU A 323 -0.37 8.57 -0.14
CA LEU A 323 0.69 9.54 -0.35
C LEU A 323 0.22 10.93 0.12
N ASN A 324 1.09 11.63 0.84
CA ASN A 324 0.85 12.96 1.43
C ASN A 324 -0.22 13.03 2.53
N CYS A 325 -0.91 11.95 2.85
CA CYS A 325 -1.91 11.92 3.93
C CYS A 325 -1.29 11.79 5.34
N GLY A 326 -0.01 11.42 5.42
CA GLY A 326 0.68 11.07 6.67
C GLY A 326 0.52 12.12 7.78
N PRO A 327 0.86 13.41 7.56
CA PRO A 327 0.73 14.45 8.58
C PRO A 327 -0.70 14.66 9.08
N ALA A 328 -1.67 14.73 8.16
CA ALA A 328 -3.08 14.95 8.49
C ALA A 328 -3.67 13.76 9.29
N LEU A 329 -3.36 12.53 8.86
CA LEU A 329 -3.79 11.31 9.54
C LEU A 329 -3.12 11.15 10.92
N ARG A 330 -1.84 11.51 11.04
CA ARG A 330 -1.12 11.55 12.32
C ARG A 330 -1.80 12.52 13.30
N ALA A 331 -2.14 13.72 12.83
CA ALA A 331 -2.82 14.74 13.64
C ALA A 331 -4.23 14.29 14.05
N LEU A 332 -5.02 13.76 13.10
CA LEU A 332 -6.37 13.23 13.37
C LEU A 332 -6.36 12.18 14.49
N LEU A 333 -5.36 11.30 14.50
CA LEU A 333 -5.24 10.20 15.44
C LEU A 333 -4.46 10.56 16.71
N GLY A 334 -4.08 11.83 16.88
CA GLY A 334 -3.32 12.30 18.04
C GLY A 334 -1.96 11.59 18.21
N ARG A 335 -1.32 11.21 17.10
CA ARG A 335 -0.03 10.51 17.14
C ARG A 335 1.14 11.50 17.26
N PRO A 336 2.18 11.15 18.04
CA PRO A 336 3.30 12.05 18.30
C PRO A 336 4.15 12.29 17.04
N ALA A 337 4.95 13.36 17.03
CA ALA A 337 5.71 13.79 15.85
C ALA A 337 6.78 12.78 15.38
N ASN A 338 7.27 11.94 16.29
CA ASN A 338 8.22 10.87 15.98
C ASN A 338 7.59 9.69 15.22
N GLU A 339 6.27 9.66 15.05
CA GLU A 339 5.57 8.61 14.31
C GLU A 339 5.19 9.04 12.90
N LYS A 340 5.51 8.21 11.90
CA LYS A 340 5.13 8.42 10.51
C LYS A 340 4.28 7.27 10.00
N LEU A 341 3.13 7.59 9.40
CA LEU A 341 2.27 6.59 8.77
C LEU A 341 3.06 5.87 7.67
N THR A 342 3.08 4.54 7.74
CA THR A 342 3.76 3.67 6.77
C THR A 342 2.74 2.96 5.90
N LEU A 343 1.71 2.33 6.49
CA LEU A 343 0.64 1.63 5.77
C LEU A 343 -0.73 1.94 6.36
N LEU A 344 -1.75 1.91 5.51
CA LEU A 344 -3.16 1.88 5.89
C LEU A 344 -3.77 0.60 5.34
N LEU A 345 -4.28 -0.25 6.23
CA LEU A 345 -4.85 -1.57 5.92
C LEU A 345 -6.33 -1.62 6.32
N PRO A 346 -7.30 -1.49 5.40
CA PRO A 346 -8.67 -1.92 5.69
C PRO A 346 -8.70 -3.44 5.88
N VAL A 347 -9.36 -3.93 6.93
CA VAL A 347 -9.41 -5.34 7.30
C VAL A 347 -10.85 -5.76 7.51
N GLY A 348 -11.25 -6.85 6.87
CA GLY A 348 -12.60 -7.40 6.95
C GLY A 348 -12.79 -8.60 6.04
N TYR A 349 -14.05 -8.96 5.82
CA TYR A 349 -14.44 -9.95 4.81
C TYR A 349 -14.53 -9.29 3.42
N PRO A 350 -14.27 -10.04 2.33
CA PRO A 350 -14.54 -9.53 0.99
C PRO A 350 -16.05 -9.35 0.79
N ALA A 351 -16.45 -8.34 0.01
CA ALA A 351 -17.84 -8.22 -0.44
C ALA A 351 -18.25 -9.44 -1.28
N PRO A 352 -19.54 -9.83 -1.33
CA PRO A 352 -20.01 -10.99 -2.10
C PRO A 352 -19.68 -10.91 -3.61
N ASP A 353 -19.60 -9.71 -4.15
CA ASP A 353 -19.27 -9.39 -5.54
C ASP A 353 -17.83 -8.88 -5.72
N ALA A 354 -16.97 -9.04 -4.71
CA ALA A 354 -15.58 -8.59 -4.77
C ALA A 354 -14.84 -9.22 -5.95
N THR A 355 -14.24 -8.38 -6.79
CA THR A 355 -13.41 -8.81 -7.92
C THR A 355 -11.95 -8.48 -7.67
N VAL A 356 -11.07 -9.23 -8.32
CA VAL A 356 -9.63 -8.99 -8.33
C VAL A 356 -9.13 -9.01 -9.79
N PRO A 357 -8.13 -8.21 -10.15
CA PRO A 357 -7.54 -8.28 -11.49
C PRO A 357 -6.92 -9.67 -11.72
N ASP A 358 -6.97 -10.21 -12.93
CA ASP A 358 -6.36 -11.51 -13.25
C ASP A 358 -4.83 -11.37 -13.48
N LEU A 359 -4.12 -11.08 -12.38
CA LEU A 359 -2.67 -10.94 -12.37
C LEU A 359 -2.01 -12.29 -12.07
N ARG A 360 -0.91 -12.57 -12.76
CA ARG A 360 -0.05 -13.73 -12.51
C ARG A 360 1.21 -13.29 -11.79
N ARG A 361 1.59 -14.04 -10.74
CA ARG A 361 2.90 -13.88 -10.09
C ARG A 361 3.98 -14.44 -10.99
N LYS A 362 5.20 -13.92 -10.86
CA LYS A 362 6.38 -14.46 -11.54
C LYS A 362 6.62 -15.92 -11.14
N PRO A 363 7.07 -16.78 -12.07
CA PRO A 363 7.46 -18.14 -11.75
C PRO A 363 8.73 -18.18 -10.89
N LEU A 364 9.02 -19.33 -10.27
CA LEU A 364 10.10 -19.47 -9.30
C LEU A 364 11.49 -19.17 -9.89
N ASP A 365 11.72 -19.57 -11.14
CA ASP A 365 12.98 -19.37 -11.86
C ASP A 365 13.29 -17.90 -12.18
N GLU A 366 12.29 -17.02 -12.17
CA GLU A 366 12.49 -15.57 -12.28
C GLU A 366 12.82 -14.88 -10.94
N ILE A 367 12.62 -15.56 -9.80
CA ILE A 367 12.79 -14.97 -8.46
C ILE A 367 13.82 -15.69 -7.58
N LEU A 368 14.30 -16.88 -8.00
CA LEU A 368 15.30 -17.67 -7.29
C LEU A 368 16.56 -17.86 -8.14
N VAL A 369 17.68 -17.29 -7.66
CA VAL A 369 19.02 -17.52 -8.21
C VAL A 369 19.77 -18.52 -7.34
N ARG A 370 20.31 -19.58 -7.94
CA ARG A 370 21.20 -20.55 -7.27
C ARG A 370 22.63 -20.30 -7.76
N LEU A 371 23.56 -20.08 -6.83
CA LEU A 371 24.97 -19.84 -7.11
C LEU A 371 25.81 -21.09 -6.90
#